data_AF-A0AAE3HBS1-F1
#
_entry.id   AF-A0AAE3HBS1-F1
#
_cell.length_a   1.000
_cell.length_b   1.000
_cell.length_c   1.000
_cell.angle_alpha   90.00
_cell.angle_beta   90.00
_cell.angle_gamma   90.00
#
_symmetry.space_group_name_H-M   'P 1'
#
loop_
_entity.id
_entity.type
_entity.pdbx_description
1 polymer ?
#
loop_
_entity_poly.entity_id
_entity_poly.type
_entity_poly.pdbx_seq_one_letter_code
_entity_poly.pdbx_strand_id
1 'polypeptide(L)'
;MDKAKVIKFSDTVREKLLHEVKERAAFYGIRPKDLLPVDSEHSDSIVIGGKVFNRKIKDQREHLVREVKLKGYERVMDEVTYTWFNRFVALKFMEVNDYIQVKVFTSDNAERTEPGIITHALELDFLDLDSNQVLDMKAESKDEELYKFLILRLCNYLNRTMPFMFEKIEDYTELLFPENLLHIDSIVKDINEIIPEDDWREVEIIGWIYQDYIAPKKDKVFKDLQKNIKISKENIPAATQLFTPHWIVRYLVENSLGRLWMLNRPGSKLYERMDYYIRPEQSETDFLKVSSPEDIRVCDPACGSGHMLVYAFDLLYAIYEEEGYDHAEIPEMILTRNLYGVEIDERAGELAAFALAMKARRKNRKFFQNPVHPNICVLKSVSFEEGELNAYTSAVGRELFTNDIRATLLQFNEADNFGSLIRPKAEDVSGILKLLKSKNLSENLTLLSTHQKVLQALKQADCLSPKYHVVVANPPYMGGKGMNARLKDFAQDNYPNSKSDFFAMFIERNLYLAMKKGMVAMITMQSWMFLSSFEKLRGSILDERTILSLAHLGPRAFDSIGGEVVSTTAFVIENAQRPEYKGAYIRLVDGNCEAEKDAWLREAVMQVRIVAQQMEAQ
;
A
#
# COMPACT_ATOMS: atom_id res chain seq x y z
N MET A 1 -7.10 -14.94 13.51
CA MET A 1 -6.13 -13.87 13.81
C MET A 1 -6.25 -13.37 15.22
N ASP A 2 -5.25 -13.70 16.03
CA ASP A 2 -5.08 -13.19 17.40
C ASP A 2 -4.43 -11.80 17.37
N LYS A 3 -5.24 -10.74 17.44
CA LYS A 3 -4.76 -9.34 17.42
C LYS A 3 -3.76 -9.05 18.54
N ALA A 4 -3.88 -9.68 19.72
CA ALA A 4 -2.96 -9.41 20.83
C ALA A 4 -1.55 -9.96 20.54
N LYS A 5 -1.46 -11.09 19.85
CA LYS A 5 -0.18 -11.65 19.40
C LYS A 5 0.46 -10.82 18.29
N VAL A 6 -0.33 -10.29 17.36
CA VAL A 6 0.16 -9.39 16.30
C VAL A 6 0.77 -8.11 16.91
N ILE A 7 0.09 -7.47 17.87
CA ILE A 7 0.62 -6.31 18.58
C ILE A 7 1.95 -6.64 19.28
N LYS A 8 1.96 -7.73 20.07
CA LYS A 8 3.17 -8.17 20.78
C LYS A 8 4.33 -8.41 19.80
N PHE A 9 4.06 -9.04 18.67
CA PHE A 9 5.05 -9.33 17.64
C PHE A 9 5.63 -8.04 17.05
N SER A 10 4.76 -7.14 16.59
CA SER A 10 5.17 -5.87 15.99
C SER A 10 6.02 -5.03 16.95
N ASP A 11 5.62 -4.95 18.22
CA ASP A 11 6.39 -4.20 19.23
C ASP A 11 7.74 -4.84 19.51
N THR A 12 7.77 -6.14 19.80
CA THR A 12 8.99 -6.87 20.19
C THR A 12 10.02 -6.86 19.06
N VAL A 13 9.61 -7.23 17.85
CA VAL A 13 10.51 -7.36 16.70
C VAL A 13 11.00 -5.99 16.23
N ARG A 14 10.14 -4.96 16.23
CA ARG A 14 10.55 -3.58 15.90
C ARG A 14 11.61 -3.05 16.87
N GLU A 15 11.40 -3.21 18.18
CA GLU A 15 12.34 -2.69 19.18
C GLU A 15 13.70 -3.39 19.11
N LYS A 16 13.71 -4.71 18.97
CA LYS A 16 14.96 -5.48 18.80
C LYS A 16 15.67 -5.12 17.50
N LEU A 17 14.95 -5.05 16.37
CA LEU A 17 15.55 -4.65 15.09
C LEU A 17 16.12 -3.24 15.14
N LEU A 18 15.41 -2.29 15.73
CA LEU A 18 15.90 -0.91 15.87
C LEU A 18 17.16 -0.86 16.72
N HIS A 19 17.23 -1.65 17.79
CA HIS A 19 18.41 -1.78 18.62
C HIS A 19 19.60 -2.31 17.80
N GLU A 20 19.43 -3.44 17.12
CA GLU A 20 20.48 -4.04 16.29
C GLU A 20 20.95 -3.08 15.19
N VAL A 21 20.03 -2.43 14.46
CA VAL A 21 20.38 -1.44 13.43
C VAL A 21 21.23 -0.29 14.00
N LYS A 22 20.89 0.20 15.20
CA LYS A 22 21.68 1.25 15.88
C LYS A 22 23.06 0.75 16.32
N GLU A 23 23.16 -0.47 16.84
CA GLU A 23 24.45 -1.08 17.20
C GLU A 23 25.33 -1.28 15.97
N ARG A 24 24.77 -1.72 14.84
CA ARG A 24 25.47 -1.81 13.56
C ARG A 24 25.98 -0.45 13.09
N ALA A 25 25.14 0.59 13.14
CA ALA A 25 25.58 1.94 12.79
C ALA A 25 26.75 2.40 13.69
N ALA A 26 26.64 2.17 15.00
CA ALA A 26 27.69 2.50 15.97
C ALA A 26 28.98 1.71 15.73
N PHE A 27 28.89 0.44 15.32
CA PHE A 27 30.03 -0.40 14.96
C PHE A 27 30.82 0.19 13.78
N TYR A 28 30.14 0.84 12.83
CA TYR A 28 30.74 1.58 11.72
C TYR A 28 31.01 3.07 12.04
N GLY A 29 31.00 3.45 13.33
CA GLY A 29 31.36 4.80 13.77
C GLY A 29 30.32 5.87 13.43
N ILE A 30 29.05 5.49 13.33
CA ILE A 30 27.92 6.40 13.06
C ILE A 30 26.99 6.39 14.27
N ARG A 31 26.91 7.51 14.98
CA ARG A 31 26.11 7.69 16.19
C ARG A 31 25.27 8.97 16.08
N PRO A 32 24.22 9.16 16.90
CA PRO A 32 23.30 10.30 16.76
C PRO A 32 23.94 11.69 16.69
N LYS A 33 25.09 11.89 17.33
CA LYS A 33 25.81 13.17 17.39
C LYS A 33 27.26 13.08 16.93
N ASP A 34 27.69 11.91 16.45
CA ASP A 34 29.09 11.66 16.16
C ASP A 34 29.22 10.78 14.91
N LEU A 35 29.91 11.31 13.91
CA LEU A 35 30.20 10.64 12.65
C LEU A 35 31.71 10.56 12.52
N LEU A 36 32.28 9.42 12.92
CA LEU A 36 33.72 9.23 12.89
C LEU A 36 34.25 9.40 11.46
N PRO A 37 35.39 10.08 11.25
CA PRO A 37 36.04 10.09 9.95
C PRO A 37 36.63 8.71 9.63
N VAL A 38 37.08 8.54 8.38
CA VAL A 38 37.99 7.44 8.03
C VAL A 38 39.38 7.84 8.56
N ASP A 39 39.94 7.05 9.47
CA ASP A 39 41.23 7.31 10.11
C ASP A 39 42.39 7.17 9.11
N SER A 40 42.38 6.10 8.31
CA SER A 40 43.35 5.85 7.25
C SER A 40 42.75 4.99 6.14
N GLU A 41 43.29 5.13 4.93
CA GLU A 41 42.87 4.36 3.75
C GLU A 41 44.09 3.66 3.13
N HIS A 42 43.91 2.38 2.81
CA HIS A 42 44.88 1.52 2.13
C HIS A 42 44.26 1.00 0.81
N SER A 43 45.01 0.24 0.01
CA SER A 43 44.55 -0.24 -1.31
C SER A 43 43.20 -0.97 -1.26
N ASP A 44 43.04 -1.85 -0.26
CA ASP A 44 41.92 -2.79 -0.15
C ASP A 44 41.13 -2.66 1.16
N SER A 45 41.52 -1.74 2.04
CA SER A 45 40.94 -1.58 3.37
C SER A 45 40.91 -0.14 3.86
N ILE A 46 39.97 0.16 4.76
CA ILE A 46 39.84 1.42 5.48
C ILE A 46 39.91 1.19 6.98
N VAL A 47 40.34 2.19 7.74
CA VAL A 47 40.32 2.18 9.21
C VAL A 47 39.31 3.20 9.72
N ILE A 48 38.40 2.79 10.60
CA ILE A 48 37.40 3.67 11.24
C ILE A 48 37.31 3.33 12.73
N GLY A 49 37.55 4.32 13.59
CA GLY A 49 37.57 4.12 15.03
C GLY A 49 38.58 3.04 15.45
N GLY A 50 39.71 2.94 14.74
CA GLY A 50 40.75 1.93 14.96
C GLY A 50 40.40 0.50 14.49
N LYS A 51 39.27 0.29 13.79
CA LYS A 51 38.88 -1.01 13.19
C LYS A 51 39.15 -1.03 11.70
N VAL A 52 39.65 -2.15 11.19
CA VAL A 52 39.93 -2.35 9.75
C VAL A 52 38.70 -2.95 9.06
N PHE A 53 38.30 -2.36 7.94
CA PHE A 53 37.19 -2.81 7.08
C PHE A 53 37.64 -2.92 5.64
N ASN A 54 36.98 -3.78 4.84
CA ASN A 54 37.26 -3.88 3.41
C ASN A 54 36.77 -2.65 2.63
N ARG A 55 37.20 -2.54 1.36
CA ARG A 55 36.81 -1.43 0.49
C ARG A 55 35.31 -1.34 0.20
N LYS A 56 34.58 -2.46 0.10
CA LYS A 56 33.10 -2.46 -0.11
C LYS A 56 32.38 -1.69 1.00
N ILE A 57 32.82 -1.87 2.25
CA ILE A 57 32.26 -1.18 3.42
C ILE A 57 32.45 0.33 3.32
N LYS A 58 33.54 0.81 2.68
CA LYS A 58 33.77 2.25 2.46
C LYS A 58 32.60 2.90 1.73
N ASP A 59 32.26 2.35 0.57
CA ASP A 59 31.26 2.93 -0.31
C ASP A 59 29.86 2.89 0.33
N GLN A 60 29.52 1.77 0.97
CA GLN A 60 28.27 1.61 1.73
C GLN A 60 28.18 2.63 2.87
N ARG A 61 29.27 2.81 3.63
CA ARG A 61 29.31 3.74 4.75
C ARG A 61 29.24 5.19 4.29
N GLU A 62 29.95 5.56 3.22
CA GLU A 62 29.88 6.91 2.66
C GLU A 62 28.45 7.26 2.23
N HIS A 63 27.74 6.30 1.63
CA HIS A 63 26.32 6.45 1.32
C HIS A 63 25.49 6.64 2.60
N LEU A 64 25.68 5.81 3.62
CA LEU A 64 25.00 5.96 4.91
C LEU A 64 25.22 7.33 5.55
N VAL A 65 26.47 7.81 5.55
CA VAL A 65 26.83 9.13 6.11
C VAL A 65 26.14 10.25 5.34
N ARG A 66 26.03 10.16 4.00
CA ARG A 66 25.27 11.13 3.19
C ARG A 66 23.80 11.13 3.59
N GLU A 67 23.16 9.97 3.68
CA GLU A 67 21.75 9.86 4.06
C GLU A 67 21.51 10.40 5.48
N VAL A 68 22.37 10.08 6.45
CA VAL A 68 22.27 10.58 7.83
C VAL A 68 22.43 12.10 7.87
N LYS A 69 23.30 12.70 7.05
CA LYS A 69 23.44 14.16 6.95
C LYS A 69 22.22 14.82 6.32
N LEU A 70 21.58 14.18 5.33
CA LEU A 70 20.43 14.72 4.60
C LEU A 70 19.12 14.58 5.39
N LYS A 71 18.87 13.40 5.96
CA LYS A 71 17.59 13.01 6.58
C LYS A 71 17.62 13.06 8.11
N GLY A 72 18.80 12.99 8.72
CA GLY A 72 18.99 12.85 10.16
C GLY A 72 19.10 11.39 10.61
N TYR A 73 19.89 11.15 11.67
CA TYR A 73 20.21 9.80 12.17
C TYR A 73 18.96 8.96 12.49
N GLU A 74 18.08 9.45 13.37
CA GLU A 74 16.91 8.67 13.82
C GLU A 74 16.02 8.25 12.66
N ARG A 75 15.84 9.14 11.67
CA ARG A 75 15.04 8.85 10.49
C ARG A 75 15.66 7.74 9.64
N VAL A 76 16.97 7.78 9.40
CA VAL A 76 17.64 6.72 8.63
C VAL A 76 17.59 5.39 9.36
N MET A 77 17.79 5.37 10.69
CA MET A 77 17.68 4.15 11.48
C MET A 77 16.26 3.56 11.42
N ASP A 78 15.24 4.39 11.53
CA ASP A 78 13.84 3.98 11.41
C ASP A 78 13.51 3.44 10.00
N GLU A 79 14.02 4.10 8.94
CA GLU A 79 13.85 3.67 7.54
C GLU A 79 14.47 2.28 7.33
N VAL A 80 15.72 2.06 7.75
CA VAL A 80 16.39 0.75 7.61
C VAL A 80 15.76 -0.34 8.48
N THR A 81 15.36 -0.01 9.71
CA THR A 81 14.64 -0.93 10.60
C THR A 81 13.36 -1.41 9.94
N TYR A 82 12.62 -0.48 9.34
CA TYR A 82 11.39 -0.79 8.64
C TYR A 82 11.62 -1.70 7.43
N THR A 83 12.64 -1.41 6.61
CA THR A 83 13.00 -2.23 5.46
C THR A 83 13.28 -3.67 5.88
N TRP A 84 14.07 -3.89 6.93
CA TRP A 84 14.36 -5.25 7.41
C TRP A 84 13.16 -5.92 8.05
N PHE A 85 12.36 -5.19 8.82
CA PHE A 85 11.12 -5.67 9.41
C PHE A 85 10.17 -6.21 8.33
N ASN A 86 9.91 -5.42 7.28
CA ASN A 86 9.04 -5.82 6.18
C ASN A 86 9.57 -7.03 5.41
N ARG A 87 10.87 -7.06 5.12
CA ARG A 87 11.49 -8.21 4.44
C ARG A 87 11.38 -9.49 5.27
N PHE A 88 11.57 -9.42 6.58
CA PHE A 88 11.42 -10.58 7.45
C PHE A 88 9.96 -11.06 7.54
N VAL A 89 9.00 -10.14 7.67
CA VAL A 89 7.56 -10.47 7.62
C VAL A 89 7.17 -11.10 6.29
N ALA A 90 7.66 -10.54 5.17
CA ALA A 90 7.42 -11.08 3.83
C ALA A 90 8.01 -12.49 3.67
N LEU A 91 9.28 -12.68 4.07
CA LEU A 91 9.93 -14.00 4.04
C LEU A 91 9.19 -15.01 4.93
N LYS A 92 8.70 -14.60 6.10
CA LYS A 92 8.00 -15.51 7.02
C LYS A 92 6.67 -15.93 6.44
N PHE A 93 5.91 -14.98 5.90
CA PHE A 93 4.68 -15.26 5.19
C PHE A 93 4.92 -16.24 4.02
N MET A 94 5.96 -16.00 3.22
CA MET A 94 6.30 -16.86 2.09
C MET A 94 6.77 -18.25 2.50
N GLU A 95 7.52 -18.37 3.59
CA GLU A 95 7.93 -19.65 4.18
C GLU A 95 6.72 -20.47 4.61
N VAL A 96 5.82 -19.89 5.40
CA VAL A 96 4.64 -20.60 5.93
C VAL A 96 3.74 -21.08 4.79
N ASN A 97 3.60 -20.27 3.74
CA ASN A 97 2.75 -20.58 2.59
C ASN A 97 3.46 -21.41 1.49
N ASP A 98 4.68 -21.91 1.76
CA ASP A 98 5.48 -22.73 0.82
C ASP A 98 5.68 -22.06 -0.55
N TYR A 99 5.90 -20.74 -0.52
CA TYR A 99 6.19 -19.91 -1.70
C TYR A 99 7.69 -19.81 -1.98
N ILE A 100 8.53 -20.19 -1.02
CA ILE A 100 9.98 -20.36 -1.14
C ILE A 100 10.28 -21.83 -0.88
N GLN A 101 11.24 -22.40 -1.62
CA GLN A 101 11.59 -23.83 -1.56
C GLN A 101 12.51 -24.20 -0.38
N VAL A 102 12.59 -23.36 0.65
CA VAL A 102 13.46 -23.58 1.81
C VAL A 102 12.85 -22.93 3.05
N LYS A 103 13.07 -23.54 4.23
CA LYS A 103 12.74 -22.92 5.51
C LYS A 103 13.80 -21.88 5.86
N VAL A 104 13.42 -20.62 5.75
CA VAL A 104 14.25 -19.44 5.95
C VAL A 104 14.54 -19.22 7.44
N PHE A 105 13.53 -19.36 8.29
CA PHE A 105 13.56 -19.08 9.73
C PHE A 105 13.38 -20.34 10.59
N THR A 106 12.71 -21.36 10.07
CA THR A 106 12.40 -22.61 10.79
C THR A 106 13.34 -23.73 10.38
N SER A 107 13.43 -24.78 11.21
CA SER A 107 14.19 -25.99 10.86
C SER A 107 13.31 -27.01 10.16
N ASP A 108 13.91 -27.80 9.26
CA ASP A 108 13.26 -28.96 8.64
C ASP A 108 13.22 -30.19 9.58
N ASN A 109 13.89 -30.10 10.74
CA ASN A 109 13.93 -31.15 11.75
C ASN A 109 13.48 -30.58 13.11
N ALA A 110 12.45 -31.18 13.71
CA ALA A 110 11.91 -30.78 15.02
C ALA A 110 12.92 -30.89 16.18
N GLU A 111 14.01 -31.66 16.01
CA GLU A 111 15.09 -31.80 17.00
C GLU A 111 16.21 -30.77 16.82
N ARG A 112 16.16 -29.93 15.77
CA ARG A 112 17.17 -28.92 15.46
C ARG A 112 16.56 -27.52 15.51
N THR A 113 17.36 -26.55 15.92
CA THR A 113 17.00 -25.12 15.90
C THR A 113 17.63 -24.38 14.72
N GLU A 114 18.55 -25.03 13.99
CA GLU A 114 19.19 -24.45 12.80
C GLU A 114 18.14 -24.26 11.69
N PRO A 115 18.02 -23.04 11.12
CA PRO A 115 17.15 -22.80 9.98
C PRO A 115 17.52 -23.66 8.77
N GLY A 116 16.52 -24.18 8.07
CA GLY A 116 16.69 -25.05 6.89
C GLY A 116 17.56 -24.43 5.80
N ILE A 117 17.54 -23.11 5.64
CA ILE A 117 18.38 -22.39 4.67
C ILE A 117 19.88 -22.58 4.90
N ILE A 118 20.30 -22.74 6.16
CA ILE A 118 21.70 -23.04 6.50
C ILE A 118 22.00 -24.52 6.23
N THR A 119 21.11 -25.41 6.69
CA THR A 119 21.25 -26.86 6.50
C THR A 119 21.40 -27.19 5.02
N HIS A 120 20.50 -26.68 4.19
CA HIS A 120 20.39 -26.93 2.75
C HIS A 120 21.19 -25.94 1.88
N ALA A 121 22.08 -25.12 2.44
CA ALA A 121 22.77 -24.04 1.72
C ALA A 121 23.42 -24.47 0.39
N LEU A 122 23.99 -25.67 0.30
CA LEU A 122 24.64 -26.19 -0.92
C LEU A 122 23.66 -26.74 -1.97
N GLU A 123 22.39 -26.87 -1.63
CA GLU A 123 21.31 -27.37 -2.51
C GLU A 123 20.48 -26.21 -3.12
N LEU A 124 20.78 -24.96 -2.74
CA LEU A 124 20.06 -23.77 -3.19
C LEU A 124 20.59 -23.24 -4.53
N ASP A 125 20.54 -24.07 -5.57
CA ASP A 125 21.06 -23.75 -6.91
C ASP A 125 20.50 -22.44 -7.48
N PHE A 126 19.24 -22.12 -7.16
CA PHE A 126 18.57 -20.90 -7.61
C PHE A 126 19.18 -19.61 -7.05
N LEU A 127 19.98 -19.70 -5.98
CA LEU A 127 20.70 -18.57 -5.40
C LEU A 127 22.07 -18.33 -6.05
N ASP A 128 22.59 -19.24 -6.87
CA ASP A 128 23.89 -19.12 -7.56
C ASP A 128 25.07 -18.85 -6.58
N LEU A 129 25.16 -19.66 -5.52
CA LEU A 129 26.12 -19.47 -4.43
C LEU A 129 27.51 -20.01 -4.81
N ASP A 130 28.57 -19.33 -4.34
CA ASP A 130 29.92 -19.90 -4.40
C ASP A 130 30.02 -21.03 -3.36
N SER A 131 30.10 -22.26 -3.85
CA SER A 131 30.15 -23.46 -3.01
C SER A 131 31.38 -23.47 -2.09
N ASN A 132 32.53 -22.94 -2.53
CA ASN A 132 33.73 -22.90 -1.70
C ASN A 132 33.54 -21.93 -0.53
N GLN A 133 32.97 -20.75 -0.81
CA GLN A 133 32.67 -19.76 0.22
C GLN A 133 31.70 -20.31 1.29
N VAL A 134 30.68 -21.06 0.86
CA VAL A 134 29.73 -21.72 1.79
C VAL A 134 30.43 -22.80 2.62
N LEU A 135 31.27 -23.64 1.99
CA LEU A 135 32.03 -24.69 2.68
C LEU A 135 33.01 -24.10 3.69
N ASP A 136 33.72 -23.02 3.34
CA ASP A 136 34.66 -22.34 4.23
C ASP A 136 33.94 -21.78 5.47
N MET A 137 32.81 -21.09 5.29
CA MET A 137 32.02 -20.58 6.42
C MET A 137 31.50 -21.72 7.31
N LYS A 138 31.06 -22.84 6.73
CA LYS A 138 30.63 -24.03 7.50
C LYS A 138 31.82 -24.66 8.26
N ALA A 139 32.98 -24.79 7.63
CA ALA A 139 34.18 -25.37 8.24
C ALA A 139 34.69 -24.51 9.42
N GLU A 140 34.57 -23.19 9.29
CA GLU A 140 34.95 -22.23 10.34
C GLU A 140 33.85 -21.99 11.39
N SER A 141 32.71 -22.70 11.30
CA SER A 141 31.55 -22.53 12.21
C SER A 141 31.01 -21.09 12.23
N LYS A 142 31.01 -20.43 11.08
CA LYS A 142 30.53 -19.05 10.89
C LYS A 142 29.04 -19.00 10.52
N ASP A 143 28.20 -19.65 11.31
CA ASP A 143 26.78 -19.85 10.97
C ASP A 143 26.00 -18.53 10.84
N GLU A 144 26.28 -17.53 11.69
CA GLU A 144 25.67 -16.19 11.58
C GLU A 144 26.08 -15.47 10.29
N GLU A 145 27.35 -15.57 9.87
CA GLU A 145 27.84 -14.96 8.64
C GLU A 145 27.23 -15.65 7.41
N LEU A 146 27.16 -16.99 7.45
CA LEU A 146 26.51 -17.80 6.42
C LEU A 146 25.01 -17.47 6.33
N TYR A 147 24.31 -17.38 7.46
CA TYR A 147 22.89 -17.06 7.49
C TYR A 147 22.61 -15.67 6.91
N LYS A 148 23.36 -14.65 7.34
CA LYS A 148 23.31 -13.32 6.74
C LYS A 148 23.53 -13.38 5.23
N PHE A 149 24.59 -14.04 4.78
CA PHE A 149 24.90 -14.18 3.36
C PHE A 149 23.73 -14.80 2.58
N LEU A 150 23.13 -15.87 3.08
CA LEU A 150 22.00 -16.56 2.44
C LEU A 150 20.74 -15.68 2.37
N ILE A 151 20.39 -14.97 3.45
CA ILE A 151 19.25 -14.04 3.44
C ILE A 151 19.47 -12.92 2.42
N LEU A 152 20.67 -12.35 2.34
CA LEU A 152 20.99 -11.32 1.36
C LEU A 152 20.86 -11.84 -0.08
N ARG A 153 21.37 -13.04 -0.35
CA ARG A 153 21.23 -13.70 -1.66
C ARG A 153 19.78 -14.01 -2.00
N LEU A 154 18.99 -14.46 -1.02
CA LEU A 154 17.56 -14.71 -1.19
C LEU A 154 16.77 -13.43 -1.51
N CYS A 155 17.01 -12.34 -0.78
CA CYS A 155 16.42 -11.05 -1.09
C CYS A 155 16.78 -10.58 -2.51
N ASN A 156 18.05 -10.72 -2.92
CA ASN A 156 18.48 -10.38 -4.28
C ASN A 156 17.85 -11.28 -5.36
N TYR A 157 17.59 -12.55 -5.06
CA TYR A 157 16.83 -13.43 -5.94
C TYR A 157 15.37 -12.97 -6.06
N LEU A 158 14.71 -12.66 -4.94
CA LEU A 158 13.33 -12.21 -4.89
C LEU A 158 13.12 -10.81 -5.50
N ASN A 159 14.14 -9.96 -5.55
CA ASN A 159 14.13 -8.66 -6.24
C ASN A 159 13.65 -8.78 -7.68
N ARG A 160 13.98 -9.88 -8.38
CA ARG A 160 13.59 -10.10 -9.79
C ARG A 160 12.07 -10.14 -9.96
N THR A 161 11.36 -10.62 -8.95
CA THR A 161 9.91 -10.83 -8.96
C THR A 161 9.17 -9.74 -8.21
N MET A 162 9.75 -9.25 -7.11
CA MET A 162 9.14 -8.28 -6.20
C MET A 162 10.15 -7.16 -5.91
N PRO A 163 10.55 -6.38 -6.93
CA PRO A 163 11.55 -5.32 -6.76
C PRO A 163 11.07 -4.20 -5.83
N PHE A 164 9.76 -4.09 -5.62
CA PHE A 164 9.13 -3.17 -4.68
C PHE A 164 9.31 -3.58 -3.21
N MET A 165 9.56 -4.85 -2.89
CA MET A 165 9.72 -5.31 -1.49
C MET A 165 11.20 -5.63 -1.18
N PHE A 166 11.85 -6.29 -2.13
CA PHE A 166 13.24 -6.69 -2.01
C PHE A 166 14.07 -5.86 -2.97
N GLU A 167 14.41 -4.62 -2.59
CA GLU A 167 15.33 -3.80 -3.40
C GLU A 167 16.69 -4.50 -3.55
N LYS A 168 17.40 -4.21 -4.64
CA LYS A 168 18.73 -4.79 -4.88
C LYS A 168 19.67 -4.35 -3.75
N ILE A 169 20.16 -5.31 -2.98
CA ILE A 169 20.96 -5.03 -1.79
C ILE A 169 22.42 -4.83 -2.23
N GLU A 170 22.77 -3.60 -2.56
CA GLU A 170 24.13 -3.16 -2.86
C GLU A 170 24.48 -1.83 -2.16
N ASP A 171 23.71 -1.42 -1.16
CA ASP A 171 23.84 -0.11 -0.50
C ASP A 171 24.04 -0.21 1.03
N TYR A 172 23.78 0.88 1.76
CA TYR A 172 23.97 0.94 3.21
C TYR A 172 22.97 0.10 4.02
N THR A 173 21.88 -0.37 3.42
CA THR A 173 20.90 -1.22 4.14
C THR A 173 21.50 -2.59 4.48
N GLU A 174 22.42 -3.11 3.65
CA GLU A 174 23.21 -4.33 3.91
C GLU A 174 24.16 -4.17 5.09
N LEU A 175 24.78 -2.98 5.18
CA LEU A 175 25.75 -2.62 6.21
C LEU A 175 25.09 -2.71 7.60
N LEU A 176 23.84 -2.27 7.65
CA LEU A 176 23.00 -2.23 8.85
C LEU A 176 22.12 -3.48 9.03
N PHE A 177 22.41 -4.58 8.33
CA PHE A 177 21.75 -5.87 8.55
C PHE A 177 21.89 -6.29 10.03
N PRO A 178 20.80 -6.71 10.71
CA PRO A 178 20.80 -7.07 12.12
C PRO A 178 21.69 -8.31 12.40
N GLU A 179 22.37 -8.35 13.54
CA GLU A 179 23.20 -9.48 13.94
C GLU A 179 22.52 -10.36 15.00
N ASN A 180 23.17 -11.44 15.41
CA ASN A 180 22.72 -12.37 16.45
C ASN A 180 21.35 -13.01 16.14
N LEU A 181 21.09 -13.34 14.88
CA LEU A 181 19.81 -13.85 14.42
C LEU A 181 19.59 -15.32 14.81
N LEU A 182 20.63 -16.07 15.14
CA LEU A 182 20.55 -17.48 15.54
C LEU A 182 20.59 -17.70 17.05
N HIS A 183 20.75 -16.63 17.84
CA HIS A 183 20.78 -16.71 19.31
C HIS A 183 19.41 -17.10 19.92
N ILE A 184 19.40 -17.64 21.15
CA ILE A 184 18.17 -18.10 21.84
C ILE A 184 17.16 -16.99 22.15
N ASP A 185 17.57 -15.72 22.10
CA ASP A 185 16.72 -14.54 22.29
C ASP A 185 16.62 -13.69 21.02
N SER A 186 16.90 -14.29 19.86
CA SER A 186 16.98 -13.59 18.58
C SER A 186 15.63 -13.12 18.04
N ILE A 187 15.71 -12.21 17.07
CA ILE A 187 14.57 -11.78 16.27
C ILE A 187 13.93 -12.95 15.51
N VAL A 188 14.71 -13.93 15.05
CA VAL A 188 14.20 -15.12 14.34
C VAL A 188 13.30 -15.96 15.24
N LYS A 189 13.67 -16.13 16.52
CA LYS A 189 12.82 -16.81 17.48
C LYS A 189 11.48 -16.10 17.65
N ASP A 190 11.50 -14.78 17.82
CA ASP A 190 10.26 -13.99 17.96
C ASP A 190 9.37 -14.09 16.71
N ILE A 191 9.98 -14.14 15.51
CA ILE A 191 9.30 -14.40 14.23
C ILE A 191 8.61 -15.76 14.19
N ASN A 192 9.20 -16.78 14.81
CA ASN A 192 8.65 -18.13 14.80
C ASN A 192 7.61 -18.39 15.90
N GLU A 193 7.74 -17.74 17.07
CA GLU A 193 6.99 -18.14 18.27
C GLU A 193 5.84 -17.20 18.67
N ILE A 194 5.87 -15.91 18.29
CA ILE A 194 4.88 -14.95 18.80
C ILE A 194 3.53 -15.12 18.11
N ILE A 195 3.53 -15.10 16.77
CA ILE A 195 2.31 -15.24 15.96
C ILE A 195 2.13 -16.72 15.63
N PRO A 196 0.95 -17.32 15.92
CA PRO A 196 0.64 -18.69 15.51
C PRO A 196 0.76 -18.89 13.99
N GLU A 197 1.28 -20.04 13.55
CA GLU A 197 1.50 -20.32 12.12
C GLU A 197 0.22 -20.14 11.27
N ASP A 198 -0.94 -20.56 11.78
CA ASP A 198 -2.22 -20.46 11.06
C ASP A 198 -2.60 -19.02 10.70
N ASP A 199 -2.22 -18.03 11.53
CA ASP A 199 -2.53 -16.63 11.26
C ASP A 199 -1.71 -16.11 10.05
N TRP A 200 -0.55 -16.70 9.75
CA TRP A 200 0.27 -16.36 8.58
C TRP A 200 -0.31 -16.88 7.25
N ARG A 201 -1.39 -17.69 7.27
CA ARG A 201 -2.00 -18.25 6.05
C ARG A 201 -2.86 -17.23 5.29
N GLU A 202 -3.33 -16.18 5.98
CA GLU A 202 -4.10 -15.10 5.36
C GLU A 202 -3.23 -13.86 5.16
N VAL A 203 -3.23 -13.31 3.94
CA VAL A 203 -2.33 -12.22 3.54
C VAL A 203 -2.63 -10.91 4.29
N GLU A 204 -3.86 -10.78 4.79
CA GLU A 204 -4.34 -9.67 5.59
C GLU A 204 -3.51 -9.46 6.86
N ILE A 205 -2.87 -10.50 7.40
CA ILE A 205 -2.00 -10.41 8.59
C ILE A 205 -0.89 -9.37 8.43
N ILE A 206 -0.31 -9.27 7.22
CA ILE A 206 0.78 -8.35 6.90
C ILE A 206 0.33 -6.91 7.11
N GLY A 207 -0.91 -6.66 6.76
CA GLY A 207 -1.59 -5.41 7.03
C GLY A 207 -1.65 -5.08 8.52
N TRP A 208 -2.19 -5.99 9.32
CA TRP A 208 -2.31 -5.80 10.76
C TRP A 208 -0.96 -5.60 11.45
N ILE A 209 0.04 -6.39 11.08
CA ILE A 209 1.42 -6.22 11.54
C ILE A 209 1.89 -4.79 11.26
N TYR A 210 1.66 -4.27 10.05
CA TYR A 210 2.06 -2.91 9.69
C TYR A 210 1.31 -1.82 10.47
N GLN A 211 0.00 -2.01 10.71
CA GLN A 211 -0.77 -1.11 11.54
C GLN A 211 -0.13 -0.94 12.92
N ASP A 212 0.19 -2.06 13.55
CA ASP A 212 0.74 -2.06 14.90
C ASP A 212 2.19 -1.54 14.90
N TYR A 213 2.95 -1.78 13.82
CA TYR A 213 4.26 -1.17 13.63
C TYR A 213 4.20 0.36 13.71
N ILE A 214 3.23 0.99 13.04
CA ILE A 214 3.14 2.46 12.97
C ILE A 214 2.47 3.11 14.19
N ALA A 215 1.78 2.32 15.03
CA ALA A 215 0.96 2.80 16.14
C ALA A 215 1.70 3.77 17.09
N PRO A 216 2.96 3.53 17.53
CA PRO A 216 3.66 4.47 18.40
C PRO A 216 3.93 5.83 17.75
N LYS A 217 4.24 5.83 16.44
CA LYS A 217 4.43 7.08 15.68
C LYS A 217 3.11 7.84 15.56
N LYS A 218 2.02 7.12 15.29
CA LYS A 218 0.67 7.67 15.27
C LYS A 218 0.33 8.34 16.61
N ASP A 219 0.48 7.63 17.73
CA ASP A 219 0.20 8.15 19.07
C ASP A 219 0.99 9.41 19.41
N LYS A 220 2.27 9.47 19.01
CA LYS A 220 3.10 10.67 19.14
C LYS A 220 2.50 11.86 18.38
N VAL A 221 2.11 11.66 17.12
CA VAL A 221 1.49 12.71 16.30
C VAL A 221 0.16 13.17 16.90
N PHE A 222 -0.66 12.25 17.42
CA PHE A 222 -1.91 12.61 18.12
C PHE A 222 -1.67 13.41 19.41
N LYS A 223 -0.63 13.07 20.20
CA LYS A 223 -0.21 13.87 21.37
C LYS A 223 0.27 15.27 20.98
N ASP A 224 0.97 15.40 19.86
CA ASP A 224 1.44 16.69 19.35
C ASP A 224 0.27 17.55 18.84
N LEU A 225 -0.73 16.93 18.19
CA LEU A 225 -1.97 17.58 17.80
C LEU A 225 -2.76 18.15 18.98
N GLN A 226 -2.82 17.43 20.12
CA GLN A 226 -3.43 17.93 21.36
C GLN A 226 -2.72 19.18 21.90
N LYS A 227 -1.44 19.36 21.57
CA LYS A 227 -0.65 20.57 21.86
C LYS A 227 -0.75 21.63 20.77
N ASN A 228 -1.70 21.50 19.83
CA ASN A 228 -1.92 22.37 18.68
C ASN A 228 -0.77 22.42 17.65
N ILE A 229 0.12 21.42 17.65
CA ILE A 229 1.17 21.28 16.63
C ILE A 229 0.51 20.72 15.35
N LYS A 230 0.74 21.38 14.21
CA LYS A 230 0.19 20.94 12.92
C LYS A 230 0.92 19.71 12.40
N ILE A 231 0.22 18.89 11.61
CA ILE A 231 0.80 17.69 11.01
C ILE A 231 1.71 18.14 9.87
N SER A 232 3.01 17.86 10.01
CA SER A 232 3.98 18.03 8.93
C SER A 232 3.78 16.97 7.84
N LYS A 233 4.26 17.21 6.63
CA LYS A 233 4.12 16.28 5.50
C LYS A 233 4.65 14.87 5.82
N GLU A 234 5.76 14.76 6.56
CA GLU A 234 6.39 13.50 6.95
C GLU A 234 5.58 12.69 8.00
N ASN A 235 4.61 13.35 8.63
CA ASN A 235 3.74 12.78 9.66
C ASN A 235 2.31 12.53 9.18
N ILE A 236 1.95 12.97 7.95
CA ILE A 236 0.63 12.70 7.37
C ILE A 236 0.33 11.20 7.35
N PRO A 237 1.21 10.31 6.81
CA PRO A 237 0.93 8.88 6.79
C PRO A 237 0.59 8.29 8.16
N ALA A 238 1.40 8.61 9.18
CA ALA A 238 1.22 8.10 10.53
C ALA A 238 -0.08 8.62 11.17
N ALA A 239 -0.47 9.87 10.90
CA ALA A 239 -1.67 10.47 11.46
C ALA A 239 -2.96 9.90 10.86
N THR A 240 -2.92 9.50 9.58
CA THR A 240 -4.14 9.21 8.81
C THR A 240 -4.38 7.72 8.54
N GLN A 241 -3.47 6.85 8.96
CA GLN A 241 -3.60 5.42 8.71
C GLN A 241 -4.65 4.76 9.63
N LEU A 242 -5.65 4.13 9.00
CA LEU A 242 -6.69 3.36 9.64
C LEU A 242 -7.03 2.13 8.79
N PHE A 243 -6.95 0.94 9.39
CA PHE A 243 -7.33 -0.29 8.71
C PHE A 243 -8.83 -0.45 8.70
N THR A 244 -9.33 -0.96 7.58
CA THR A 244 -10.74 -1.20 7.39
C THR A 244 -11.07 -2.65 7.76
N PRO A 245 -11.97 -2.89 8.74
CA PRO A 245 -12.48 -4.22 9.04
C PRO A 245 -12.98 -4.94 7.79
N HIS A 246 -12.72 -6.24 7.72
CA HIS A 246 -12.96 -7.03 6.51
C HIS A 246 -14.43 -6.98 6.05
N TRP A 247 -15.39 -7.00 6.98
CA TRP A 247 -16.82 -6.91 6.64
C TRP A 247 -17.20 -5.58 5.97
N ILE A 248 -16.56 -4.46 6.33
CA ILE A 248 -16.76 -3.15 5.68
C ILE A 248 -16.15 -3.18 4.29
N VAL A 249 -14.94 -3.74 4.15
CA VAL A 249 -14.30 -3.94 2.84
C VAL A 249 -15.23 -4.72 1.91
N ARG A 250 -15.79 -5.83 2.40
CA ARG A 250 -16.74 -6.65 1.66
C ARG A 250 -17.99 -5.88 1.26
N TYR A 251 -18.62 -5.18 2.21
CA TYR A 251 -19.77 -4.32 1.91
C TYR A 251 -19.48 -3.32 0.79
N LEU A 252 -18.35 -2.60 0.85
CA LEU A 252 -18.01 -1.59 -0.15
C LEU A 252 -17.74 -2.20 -1.53
N VAL A 253 -16.96 -3.28 -1.60
CA VAL A 253 -16.57 -3.92 -2.87
C VAL A 253 -17.75 -4.69 -3.50
N GLU A 254 -18.54 -5.42 -2.71
CA GLU A 254 -19.68 -6.18 -3.20
C GLU A 254 -20.78 -5.24 -3.73
N ASN A 255 -21.05 -4.13 -3.05
CA ASN A 255 -22.06 -3.15 -3.47
C ASN A 255 -21.56 -2.16 -4.53
N SER A 256 -20.30 -2.29 -4.99
CA SER A 256 -19.75 -1.52 -6.12
C SER A 256 -19.31 -2.41 -7.27
N LEU A 257 -18.16 -3.08 -7.16
CA LEU A 257 -17.66 -4.03 -8.16
C LEU A 257 -18.64 -5.18 -8.39
N GLY A 258 -19.08 -5.84 -7.31
CA GLY A 258 -20.03 -6.94 -7.40
C GLY A 258 -21.34 -6.49 -8.04
N ARG A 259 -21.87 -5.35 -7.59
CA ARG A 259 -23.07 -4.73 -8.17
C ARG A 259 -22.93 -4.43 -9.67
N LEU A 260 -21.82 -3.82 -10.09
CA LEU A 260 -21.56 -3.54 -11.51
C LEU A 260 -21.59 -4.82 -12.34
N TRP A 261 -20.99 -5.90 -11.83
CA TRP A 261 -21.02 -7.21 -12.48
C TRP A 261 -22.43 -7.78 -12.56
N MET A 262 -23.16 -7.82 -11.43
CA MET A 262 -24.51 -8.36 -11.37
C MET A 262 -25.50 -7.62 -12.27
N LEU A 263 -25.34 -6.30 -12.45
CA LEU A 263 -26.16 -5.54 -13.40
C LEU A 263 -25.88 -5.99 -14.85
N ASN A 264 -24.61 -6.24 -15.20
CA ASN A 264 -24.20 -6.68 -16.55
C ASN A 264 -24.39 -8.19 -16.79
N ARG A 265 -24.54 -9.00 -15.74
CA ARG A 265 -24.81 -10.43 -15.75
C ARG A 265 -25.89 -10.79 -14.73
N PRO A 266 -27.17 -10.44 -14.94
CA PRO A 266 -28.23 -10.68 -13.96
C PRO A 266 -28.44 -12.15 -13.58
N GLY A 267 -28.02 -13.09 -14.43
CA GLY A 267 -28.07 -14.54 -14.18
C GLY A 267 -26.84 -15.12 -13.47
N SER A 268 -25.83 -14.31 -13.16
CA SER A 268 -24.65 -14.73 -12.40
C SER A 268 -25.05 -15.30 -11.04
N LYS A 269 -24.31 -16.31 -10.56
CA LYS A 269 -24.53 -16.88 -9.22
C LYS A 269 -23.58 -16.31 -8.18
N LEU A 270 -22.71 -15.37 -8.56
CA LEU A 270 -21.73 -14.80 -7.65
C LEU A 270 -22.37 -14.09 -6.44
N TYR A 271 -23.61 -13.64 -6.54
CA TYR A 271 -24.35 -13.07 -5.39
C TYR A 271 -24.48 -14.04 -4.21
N GLU A 272 -24.42 -15.36 -4.45
CA GLU A 272 -24.43 -16.39 -3.40
C GLU A 272 -23.16 -16.34 -2.52
N ARG A 273 -22.06 -15.78 -3.03
CA ARG A 273 -20.78 -15.62 -2.31
C ARG A 273 -20.60 -14.20 -1.73
N MET A 274 -21.51 -13.28 -2.03
CA MET A 274 -21.42 -11.88 -1.62
C MET A 274 -22.36 -11.62 -0.44
N ASP A 275 -21.94 -11.87 0.79
CA ASP A 275 -22.80 -11.83 1.99
C ASP A 275 -23.40 -10.45 2.30
N TYR A 276 -22.79 -9.38 1.78
CA TYR A 276 -23.15 -7.99 2.02
C TYR A 276 -23.78 -7.33 0.78
N TYR A 277 -23.89 -8.03 -0.35
CA TYR A 277 -24.48 -7.48 -1.58
C TYR A 277 -25.99 -7.23 -1.42
N ILE A 278 -26.37 -5.97 -1.61
CA ILE A 278 -27.76 -5.48 -1.61
C ILE A 278 -28.28 -5.53 -3.05
N ARG A 279 -29.22 -6.43 -3.29
CA ARG A 279 -29.90 -6.55 -4.60
C ARG A 279 -30.80 -5.33 -4.83
N PRO A 280 -30.79 -4.72 -6.03
CA PRO A 280 -31.79 -3.73 -6.39
C PRO A 280 -33.23 -4.25 -6.20
N GLU A 281 -34.13 -3.41 -5.66
CA GLU A 281 -35.57 -3.73 -5.59
C GLU A 281 -36.24 -3.70 -6.97
N GLN A 282 -35.68 -2.92 -7.91
CA GLN A 282 -36.24 -2.71 -9.24
C GLN A 282 -35.24 -3.11 -10.32
N SER A 283 -35.74 -3.59 -11.46
CA SER A 283 -34.90 -3.84 -12.64
C SER A 283 -34.33 -2.53 -13.15
N GLU A 284 -33.00 -2.41 -13.11
CA GLU A 284 -32.30 -1.24 -13.63
C GLU A 284 -31.83 -1.50 -15.05
N THR A 285 -32.08 -0.58 -15.99
CA THR A 285 -31.66 -0.71 -17.39
C THR A 285 -30.57 0.30 -17.76
N ASP A 286 -30.60 1.46 -17.12
CA ASP A 286 -29.64 2.55 -17.33
C ASP A 286 -28.47 2.48 -16.33
N PHE A 287 -27.43 1.74 -16.70
CA PHE A 287 -26.22 1.53 -15.90
C PHE A 287 -24.98 1.42 -16.80
N LEU A 288 -23.79 1.55 -16.22
CA LEU A 288 -22.52 1.41 -16.94
C LEU A 288 -22.34 0.00 -17.50
N LYS A 289 -22.18 -0.12 -18.82
CA LYS A 289 -22.02 -1.41 -19.50
C LYS A 289 -20.56 -1.83 -19.54
N VAL A 290 -20.30 -3.10 -19.23
CA VAL A 290 -18.99 -3.75 -19.39
C VAL A 290 -19.18 -5.03 -20.19
N SER A 291 -18.30 -5.27 -21.16
CA SER A 291 -18.44 -6.42 -22.07
C SER A 291 -17.79 -7.65 -21.48
N SER A 292 -16.63 -7.47 -20.83
CA SER A 292 -15.81 -8.52 -20.24
C SER A 292 -15.28 -8.10 -18.86
N PRO A 293 -14.79 -9.06 -18.06
CA PRO A 293 -14.07 -8.75 -16.82
C PRO A 293 -12.85 -7.82 -17.05
N GLU A 294 -12.19 -7.93 -18.20
CA GLU A 294 -10.97 -7.16 -18.56
C GLU A 294 -11.22 -5.66 -18.71
N ASP A 295 -12.46 -5.27 -19.01
CA ASP A 295 -12.84 -3.86 -19.15
C ASP A 295 -12.86 -3.15 -17.80
N ILE A 296 -13.12 -3.89 -16.71
CA ILE A 296 -13.41 -3.32 -15.39
C ILE A 296 -12.13 -2.78 -14.76
N ARG A 297 -12.10 -1.49 -14.44
CA ARG A 297 -10.99 -0.88 -13.67
C ARG A 297 -11.46 -0.46 -12.29
N VAL A 298 -10.80 -0.97 -11.26
CA VAL A 298 -11.04 -0.70 -9.84
C VAL A 298 -9.84 0.04 -9.27
N CYS A 299 -10.10 1.18 -8.63
CA CYS A 299 -9.06 2.00 -8.02
C CYS A 299 -9.31 2.20 -6.53
N ASP A 300 -8.25 2.08 -5.73
CA ASP A 300 -8.20 2.63 -4.39
C ASP A 300 -7.17 3.78 -4.33
N PRO A 301 -7.60 5.05 -4.31
CA PRO A 301 -6.71 6.20 -4.38
C PRO A 301 -6.06 6.56 -3.03
N ALA A 302 -6.30 5.78 -1.97
CA ALA A 302 -5.63 5.88 -0.67
C ALA A 302 -5.45 4.47 -0.10
N CYS A 303 -4.77 3.61 -0.85
CA CYS A 303 -4.91 2.17 -0.67
C CYS A 303 -4.31 1.60 0.60
N GLY A 304 -3.42 2.34 1.27
CA GLY A 304 -2.66 1.84 2.41
C GLY A 304 -1.97 0.52 2.04
N SER A 305 -2.13 -0.49 2.90
CA SER A 305 -1.64 -1.85 2.68
C SER A 305 -2.51 -2.70 1.73
N GLY A 306 -3.49 -2.10 1.05
CA GLY A 306 -4.24 -2.71 -0.05
C GLY A 306 -5.48 -3.52 0.32
N HIS A 307 -6.07 -3.33 1.51
CA HIS A 307 -7.19 -4.16 2.00
C HIS A 307 -8.37 -4.25 1.03
N MET A 308 -8.75 -3.12 0.44
CA MET A 308 -9.82 -3.08 -0.56
C MET A 308 -9.45 -3.86 -1.83
N LEU A 309 -8.20 -3.68 -2.29
CA LEU A 309 -7.67 -4.30 -3.51
C LEU A 309 -7.52 -5.81 -3.35
N VAL A 310 -7.12 -6.27 -2.16
CA VAL A 310 -6.95 -7.69 -1.82
C VAL A 310 -8.28 -8.45 -1.89
N TYR A 311 -9.37 -7.87 -1.39
CA TYR A 311 -10.69 -8.49 -1.54
C TYR A 311 -11.27 -8.30 -2.96
N ALA A 312 -11.04 -7.14 -3.59
CA ALA A 312 -11.42 -6.94 -4.99
C ALA A 312 -10.73 -7.94 -5.93
N PHE A 313 -9.49 -8.34 -5.64
CA PHE A 313 -8.80 -9.44 -6.34
C PHE A 313 -9.58 -10.74 -6.25
N ASP A 314 -10.00 -11.15 -5.04
CA ASP A 314 -10.73 -12.40 -4.84
C ASP A 314 -12.09 -12.39 -5.57
N LEU A 315 -12.81 -11.25 -5.56
CA LEU A 315 -14.07 -11.10 -6.29
C LEU A 315 -13.87 -11.09 -7.81
N LEU A 316 -12.86 -10.36 -8.31
CA LEU A 316 -12.51 -10.39 -9.74
C LEU A 316 -12.10 -11.80 -10.18
N TYR A 317 -11.35 -12.54 -9.36
CA TYR A 317 -10.98 -13.91 -9.68
C TYR A 317 -12.22 -14.78 -9.88
N ALA A 318 -13.22 -14.67 -9.01
CA ALA A 318 -14.48 -15.38 -9.16
C ALA A 318 -15.27 -14.94 -10.40
N ILE A 319 -15.21 -13.66 -10.78
CA ILE A 319 -15.80 -13.13 -12.02
C ILE A 319 -15.16 -13.75 -13.27
N TYR A 320 -13.83 -13.76 -13.36
CA TYR A 320 -13.11 -14.38 -14.48
C TYR A 320 -13.33 -15.90 -14.54
N GLU A 321 -13.38 -16.56 -13.38
CA GLU A 321 -13.67 -18.00 -13.28
C GLU A 321 -15.08 -18.32 -13.80
N GLU A 322 -16.10 -17.52 -13.46
CA GLU A 322 -17.48 -17.70 -13.96
C GLU A 322 -17.58 -17.51 -15.49
N GLU A 323 -16.80 -16.60 -16.06
CA GLU A 323 -16.73 -16.39 -17.53
C GLU A 323 -15.84 -17.41 -18.26
N GLY A 324 -15.23 -18.36 -17.54
CA GLY A 324 -14.53 -19.50 -18.13
C GLY A 324 -13.07 -19.26 -18.54
N TYR A 325 -12.39 -18.29 -17.94
CA TYR A 325 -10.98 -18.01 -18.21
C TYR A 325 -10.05 -19.07 -17.61
N ASP A 326 -8.85 -19.24 -18.18
CA ASP A 326 -7.83 -20.13 -17.62
C ASP A 326 -7.35 -19.60 -16.27
N HIS A 327 -7.54 -20.40 -15.22
CA HIS A 327 -7.11 -20.12 -13.85
C HIS A 327 -5.66 -19.66 -13.72
N ALA A 328 -4.75 -20.09 -14.61
CA ALA A 328 -3.35 -19.69 -14.60
C ALA A 328 -3.13 -18.25 -15.09
N GLU A 329 -3.98 -17.75 -15.99
CA GLU A 329 -3.88 -16.42 -16.60
C GLU A 329 -4.63 -15.34 -15.82
N ILE A 330 -5.70 -15.71 -15.10
CA ILE A 330 -6.55 -14.79 -14.33
C ILE A 330 -5.74 -13.83 -13.43
N PRO A 331 -4.76 -14.30 -12.62
CA PRO A 331 -4.02 -13.39 -11.74
C PRO A 331 -3.29 -12.28 -12.48
N GLU A 332 -2.70 -12.59 -13.63
CA GLU A 332 -1.98 -11.60 -14.44
C GLU A 332 -2.95 -10.55 -15.00
N MET A 333 -4.10 -10.99 -15.52
CA MET A 333 -5.13 -10.09 -16.04
C MET A 333 -5.64 -9.14 -14.95
N ILE A 334 -5.91 -9.66 -13.74
CA ILE A 334 -6.36 -8.86 -12.61
C ILE A 334 -5.33 -7.78 -12.23
N LEU A 335 -4.06 -8.17 -12.10
CA LEU A 335 -3.01 -7.25 -11.67
C LEU A 335 -2.67 -6.18 -12.71
N THR A 336 -2.76 -6.52 -14.00
CA THR A 336 -2.35 -5.62 -15.10
C THR A 336 -3.48 -4.77 -15.66
N ARG A 337 -4.74 -5.26 -15.62
CA ARG A 337 -5.90 -4.62 -16.26
C ARG A 337 -6.91 -4.06 -15.28
N ASN A 338 -7.09 -4.69 -14.13
CA ASN A 338 -8.23 -4.41 -13.27
C ASN A 338 -7.88 -3.54 -12.05
N LEU A 339 -6.87 -3.93 -11.27
CA LEU A 339 -6.60 -3.30 -9.97
C LEU A 339 -5.57 -2.19 -10.06
N TYR A 340 -5.89 -1.05 -9.44
CA TYR A 340 -5.05 0.13 -9.33
C TYR A 340 -5.07 0.67 -7.90
N GLY A 341 -3.93 1.06 -7.37
CA GLY A 341 -3.80 1.66 -6.05
C GLY A 341 -2.97 2.94 -6.10
N VAL A 342 -3.28 3.91 -5.25
CA VAL A 342 -2.44 5.09 -5.03
C VAL A 342 -2.18 5.26 -3.54
N GLU A 343 -0.93 5.54 -3.20
CA GLU A 343 -0.49 5.69 -1.82
C GLU A 343 0.63 6.76 -1.74
N ILE A 344 0.75 7.46 -0.62
CA ILE A 344 1.83 8.43 -0.36
C ILE A 344 2.96 7.84 0.48
N ASP A 345 2.65 6.87 1.33
CA ASP A 345 3.62 6.15 2.13
C ASP A 345 4.16 4.95 1.37
N GLU A 346 5.40 5.06 0.91
CA GLU A 346 6.10 4.05 0.12
C GLU A 346 5.93 2.65 0.70
N ARG A 347 6.21 2.54 1.99
CA ARG A 347 6.08 1.36 2.84
C ARG A 347 4.70 0.69 2.78
N ALA A 348 3.62 1.44 2.94
CA ALA A 348 2.26 0.93 2.78
C ALA A 348 2.01 0.42 1.35
N GLY A 349 2.48 1.16 0.34
CA GLY A 349 2.38 0.78 -1.07
C GLY A 349 3.14 -0.51 -1.42
N GLU A 350 4.33 -0.71 -0.86
CA GLU A 350 5.09 -1.97 -1.01
C GLU A 350 4.32 -3.16 -0.45
N LEU A 351 3.69 -3.00 0.72
CA LEU A 351 2.86 -4.04 1.34
C LEU A 351 1.60 -4.34 0.52
N ALA A 352 0.96 -3.32 -0.06
CA ALA A 352 -0.17 -3.51 -0.96
C ALA A 352 0.24 -4.32 -2.22
N ALA A 353 1.37 -3.96 -2.83
CA ALA A 353 1.91 -4.69 -3.98
C ALA A 353 2.29 -6.13 -3.59
N PHE A 354 2.92 -6.32 -2.44
CA PHE A 354 3.25 -7.64 -1.92
C PHE A 354 2.01 -8.49 -1.69
N ALA A 355 0.99 -7.96 -1.01
CA ALA A 355 -0.24 -8.68 -0.71
C ALA A 355 -0.96 -9.14 -1.99
N LEU A 356 -1.01 -8.29 -3.01
CA LEU A 356 -1.57 -8.63 -4.32
C LEU A 356 -0.74 -9.71 -5.05
N ALA A 357 0.58 -9.61 -5.02
CA ALA A 357 1.46 -10.65 -5.57
C ALA A 357 1.29 -11.99 -4.85
N MET A 358 1.06 -11.98 -3.53
CA MET A 358 0.78 -13.19 -2.74
C MET A 358 -0.59 -13.81 -3.07
N LYS A 359 -1.64 -13.01 -3.26
CA LYS A 359 -2.94 -13.52 -3.76
C LYS A 359 -2.78 -14.14 -5.14
N ALA A 360 -2.01 -13.52 -6.03
CA ALA A 360 -1.71 -14.06 -7.36
C ALA A 360 -0.93 -15.38 -7.29
N ARG A 361 0.13 -15.43 -6.47
CA ARG A 361 0.94 -16.64 -6.25
C ARG A 361 0.16 -17.79 -5.60
N ARG A 362 -0.85 -17.48 -4.76
CA ARG A 362 -1.77 -18.46 -4.18
C ARG A 362 -2.60 -19.16 -5.27
N LYS A 363 -3.03 -18.41 -6.29
CA LYS A 363 -3.87 -18.90 -7.39
C LYS A 363 -3.05 -19.53 -8.53
N ASN A 364 -1.83 -19.05 -8.77
CA ASN A 364 -0.92 -19.61 -9.78
C ASN A 364 0.44 -19.93 -9.17
N ARG A 365 0.76 -21.23 -9.02
CA ARG A 365 2.04 -21.68 -8.43
C ARG A 365 3.28 -21.27 -9.23
N LYS A 366 3.12 -21.02 -10.53
CA LYS A 366 4.19 -20.59 -11.43
C LYS A 366 4.31 -19.07 -11.55
N PHE A 367 3.51 -18.31 -10.80
CA PHE A 367 3.46 -16.84 -10.91
C PHE A 367 4.84 -16.17 -10.83
N PHE A 368 5.75 -16.69 -10.00
CA PHE A 368 7.10 -16.12 -9.86
C PHE A 368 8.05 -16.42 -11.02
N GLN A 369 7.70 -17.31 -11.95
CA GLN A 369 8.50 -17.58 -13.15
C GLN A 369 8.40 -16.44 -14.17
N ASN A 370 7.22 -15.82 -14.29
CA ASN A 370 6.94 -14.67 -15.15
C ASN A 370 6.06 -13.68 -14.41
N PRO A 371 6.59 -13.01 -13.37
CA PRO A 371 5.78 -12.17 -12.50
C PRO A 371 5.39 -10.87 -13.19
N VAL A 372 4.16 -10.44 -12.94
CA VAL A 372 3.70 -9.09 -13.27
C VAL A 372 3.63 -8.24 -12.02
N HIS A 373 3.91 -6.94 -12.17
CA HIS A 373 3.86 -6.01 -11.06
C HIS A 373 2.45 -5.43 -10.89
N PRO A 374 1.88 -5.47 -9.68
CA PRO A 374 0.63 -4.79 -9.39
C PRO A 374 0.70 -3.29 -9.71
N ASN A 375 -0.38 -2.69 -10.21
CA ASN A 375 -0.45 -1.25 -10.50
C ASN A 375 -0.64 -0.41 -9.22
N ILE A 376 0.30 -0.49 -8.28
CA ILE A 376 0.36 0.39 -7.11
C ILE A 376 1.27 1.59 -7.42
N CYS A 377 0.70 2.79 -7.38
CA CYS A 377 1.42 4.04 -7.58
C CYS A 377 1.72 4.71 -6.24
N VAL A 378 2.96 4.60 -5.77
CA VAL A 378 3.45 5.44 -4.69
C VAL A 378 3.75 6.83 -5.24
N LEU A 379 3.05 7.85 -4.73
CA LEU A 379 3.27 9.25 -5.11
C LEU A 379 4.52 9.78 -4.41
N LYS A 380 5.45 10.31 -5.19
CA LYS A 380 6.64 11.01 -4.68
C LYS A 380 6.68 12.43 -5.21
N SER A 381 7.20 13.33 -4.39
CA SER A 381 7.35 14.73 -4.79
C SER A 381 8.40 14.87 -5.89
N VAL A 382 8.04 15.59 -6.94
CA VAL A 382 8.89 15.85 -8.11
C VAL A 382 9.08 17.36 -8.25
N SER A 383 10.31 17.82 -8.03
CA SER A 383 10.68 19.22 -8.13
C SER A 383 11.65 19.45 -9.29
N PHE A 384 11.46 20.56 -10.00
CA PHE A 384 12.34 21.01 -11.08
C PHE A 384 13.07 22.28 -10.67
N GLU A 385 14.37 22.35 -10.93
CA GLU A 385 15.15 23.57 -10.75
C GLU A 385 14.73 24.65 -11.76
N GLU A 386 15.09 25.89 -11.48
CA GLU A 386 14.80 27.01 -12.38
C GLU A 386 15.43 26.76 -13.76
N GLY A 387 14.62 26.83 -14.82
CA GLY A 387 15.06 26.59 -16.19
C GLY A 387 15.24 25.11 -16.58
N GLU A 388 15.28 24.17 -15.63
CA GLU A 388 15.47 22.73 -15.88
C GLU A 388 14.44 22.19 -16.89
N LEU A 389 13.16 22.45 -16.63
CA LEU A 389 12.08 22.00 -17.49
C LEU A 389 12.12 22.69 -18.86
N ASN A 390 12.56 23.95 -18.95
CA ASN A 390 12.69 24.66 -20.23
C ASN A 390 13.78 24.04 -21.12
N ALA A 391 14.92 23.69 -20.53
CA ALA A 391 16.01 23.03 -21.24
C ALA A 391 15.56 21.66 -21.76
N TYR A 392 14.94 20.86 -20.89
CA TYR A 392 14.44 19.53 -21.24
C TYR A 392 13.38 19.56 -22.36
N THR A 393 12.38 20.43 -22.23
CA THR A 393 11.33 20.57 -23.27
C THR A 393 11.89 21.05 -24.61
N SER A 394 12.93 21.89 -24.59
CA SER A 394 13.60 22.33 -25.82
C SER A 394 14.38 21.20 -26.51
N ALA A 395 14.96 20.27 -25.74
CA ALA A 395 15.70 19.13 -26.27
C ALA A 395 14.77 18.02 -26.79
N VAL A 396 13.63 17.81 -26.13
CA VAL A 396 12.75 16.67 -26.39
C VAL A 396 11.64 16.97 -27.41
N GLY A 397 11.29 18.24 -27.58
CA GLY A 397 10.21 18.70 -28.47
C GLY A 397 9.18 19.51 -27.69
N ARG A 398 9.14 20.83 -27.91
CA ARG A 398 8.30 21.76 -27.14
C ARG A 398 6.80 21.52 -27.36
N GLU A 399 6.44 21.02 -28.53
CA GLU A 399 5.09 20.65 -28.94
C GLU A 399 4.44 19.59 -28.04
N LEU A 400 5.25 18.73 -27.40
CA LEU A 400 4.76 17.71 -26.46
C LEU A 400 4.36 18.29 -25.10
N PHE A 401 4.75 19.54 -24.79
CA PHE A 401 4.61 20.15 -23.47
C PHE A 401 3.73 21.39 -23.53
N THR A 402 2.44 21.15 -23.78
CA THR A 402 1.40 22.19 -23.66
C THR A 402 1.39 22.81 -22.27
N ASN A 403 0.74 23.96 -22.11
CA ASN A 403 0.62 24.63 -20.81
C ASN A 403 0.03 23.71 -19.73
N ASP A 404 -0.94 22.87 -20.08
CA ASP A 404 -1.58 21.94 -19.14
C ASP A 404 -0.64 20.80 -18.74
N ILE A 405 0.17 20.28 -19.68
CA ILE A 405 1.19 19.29 -19.35
C ILE A 405 2.24 19.90 -18.43
N ARG A 406 2.74 21.10 -18.75
CA ARG A 406 3.72 21.78 -17.90
C ARG A 406 3.17 22.07 -16.51
N ALA A 407 1.92 22.55 -16.42
CA ALA A 407 1.26 22.75 -15.15
C ALA A 407 1.08 21.44 -14.38
N THR A 408 0.72 20.34 -15.07
CA THR A 408 0.60 19.00 -14.48
C THR A 408 1.91 18.53 -13.88
N LEU A 409 3.03 18.69 -14.60
CA LEU A 409 4.36 18.33 -14.09
C LEU A 409 4.69 19.07 -12.79
N LEU A 410 4.35 20.36 -12.70
CA LEU A 410 4.59 21.19 -11.53
C LEU A 410 3.66 20.88 -10.34
N GLN A 411 2.48 20.27 -10.57
CA GLN A 411 1.57 19.88 -9.49
C GLN A 411 2.17 18.81 -8.56
N PHE A 412 3.13 18.03 -9.04
CA PHE A 412 3.76 16.96 -8.25
C PHE A 412 4.86 17.42 -7.30
N ASN A 413 5.16 18.72 -7.21
CA ASN A 413 6.15 19.23 -6.26
C ASN A 413 5.77 18.95 -4.78
N GLU A 414 4.48 18.84 -4.49
CA GLU A 414 3.93 18.63 -3.14
C GLU A 414 3.11 17.33 -3.09
N ALA A 415 3.49 16.31 -3.88
CA ALA A 415 2.77 15.04 -3.95
C ALA A 415 2.73 14.30 -2.60
N ASP A 416 3.79 14.44 -1.79
CA ASP A 416 3.88 13.92 -0.42
C ASP A 416 2.99 14.69 0.59
N ASN A 417 2.41 15.83 0.20
CA ASN A 417 1.54 16.65 1.04
C ASN A 417 0.07 16.57 0.61
N PHE A 418 -0.19 16.60 -0.71
CA PHE A 418 -1.55 16.57 -1.26
C PHE A 418 -2.03 15.17 -1.63
N GLY A 419 -1.10 14.25 -1.88
CA GLY A 419 -1.41 12.89 -2.30
C GLY A 419 -2.29 12.83 -3.54
N SER A 420 -3.22 11.87 -3.54
CA SER A 420 -4.13 11.64 -4.65
C SER A 420 -5.22 12.71 -4.83
N LEU A 421 -5.29 13.72 -3.94
CA LEU A 421 -6.14 14.91 -4.16
C LEU A 421 -5.65 15.80 -5.31
N ILE A 422 -4.43 15.61 -5.80
CA ILE A 422 -3.95 16.27 -7.02
C ILE A 422 -4.88 15.91 -8.18
N ARG A 423 -5.41 16.93 -8.87
CA ARG A 423 -6.18 16.79 -10.11
C ARG A 423 -5.28 17.24 -11.27
N PRO A 424 -4.73 16.30 -12.07
CA PRO A 424 -3.92 16.66 -13.24
C PRO A 424 -4.67 17.65 -14.13
N LYS A 425 -3.98 18.72 -14.57
CA LYS A 425 -4.58 19.68 -15.51
C LYS A 425 -4.68 19.13 -16.92
N ALA A 426 -3.75 18.26 -17.30
CA ALA A 426 -3.76 17.61 -18.60
C ALA A 426 -4.70 16.41 -18.60
N GLU A 427 -5.57 16.34 -19.61
CA GLU A 427 -6.54 15.26 -19.76
C GLU A 427 -5.89 13.96 -20.27
N ASP A 428 -4.95 14.05 -21.24
CA ASP A 428 -4.19 12.90 -21.74
C ASP A 428 -2.69 13.05 -21.47
N VAL A 429 -2.23 12.34 -20.45
CA VAL A 429 -0.81 12.16 -20.12
C VAL A 429 -0.27 10.81 -20.59
N SER A 430 -1.17 9.87 -20.92
CA SER A 430 -0.83 8.49 -21.22
C SER A 430 -0.12 8.36 -22.56
N GLY A 431 -0.58 9.11 -23.58
CA GLY A 431 0.04 9.16 -24.90
C GLY A 431 1.45 9.75 -24.84
N ILE A 432 1.61 10.88 -24.13
CA ILE A 432 2.90 11.54 -23.96
C ILE A 432 3.87 10.65 -23.16
N LEU A 433 3.40 10.00 -22.09
CA LEU A 433 4.22 9.07 -21.32
C LEU A 433 4.78 7.94 -22.19
N LYS A 434 3.96 7.35 -23.07
CA LYS A 434 4.41 6.30 -24.02
C LYS A 434 5.46 6.83 -24.99
N LEU A 435 5.22 8.01 -25.60
CA LEU A 435 6.15 8.64 -26.53
C LEU A 435 7.50 8.99 -25.88
N LEU A 436 7.47 9.46 -24.64
CA LEU A 436 8.69 9.81 -23.91
C LEU A 436 9.47 8.57 -23.49
N LYS A 437 8.80 7.48 -23.07
CA LYS A 437 9.48 6.22 -22.72
C LYS A 437 10.30 5.62 -23.86
N SER A 438 9.94 5.88 -25.12
CA SER A 438 10.69 5.40 -26.27
C SER A 438 11.90 6.27 -26.65
N LYS A 439 12.07 7.45 -26.03
CA LYS A 439 13.21 8.33 -26.33
C LYS A 439 14.44 7.91 -25.54
N ASN A 440 15.58 7.84 -26.22
CA ASN A 440 16.87 7.62 -25.58
C ASN A 440 17.60 8.94 -25.36
N LEU A 441 17.90 9.26 -24.10
CA LEU A 441 18.63 10.47 -23.69
C LEU A 441 19.90 10.13 -22.89
N SER A 442 20.43 8.90 -23.05
CA SER A 442 21.57 8.39 -22.28
C SER A 442 22.85 9.20 -22.43
N GLU A 443 23.00 9.98 -23.50
CA GLU A 443 24.21 10.75 -23.80
C GLU A 443 24.35 12.03 -22.95
N ASN A 444 23.28 12.51 -22.31
CA ASN A 444 23.30 13.71 -21.48
C ASN A 444 22.73 13.41 -20.08
N LEU A 445 23.61 13.27 -19.09
CA LEU A 445 23.25 12.91 -17.72
C LEU A 445 22.24 13.88 -17.08
N THR A 446 22.35 15.19 -17.34
CA THR A 446 21.42 16.19 -16.81
C THR A 446 20.04 16.01 -17.43
N LEU A 447 19.96 15.87 -18.76
CA LEU A 447 18.68 15.63 -19.45
C LEU A 447 18.08 14.29 -19.05
N LEU A 448 18.89 13.26 -18.81
CA LEU A 448 18.44 11.95 -18.34
C LEU A 448 17.78 12.04 -16.95
N SER A 449 18.39 12.80 -16.03
CA SER A 449 17.82 13.03 -14.69
C SER A 449 16.47 13.76 -14.79
N THR A 450 16.40 14.84 -15.57
CA THR A 450 15.12 15.55 -15.80
C THR A 450 14.10 14.67 -16.52
N HIS A 451 14.53 13.84 -17.47
CA HIS A 451 13.66 12.89 -18.16
C HIS A 451 13.00 11.91 -17.18
N GLN A 452 13.77 11.35 -16.24
CA GLN A 452 13.25 10.46 -15.22
C GLN A 452 12.21 11.15 -14.33
N LYS A 453 12.49 12.40 -13.89
CA LYS A 453 11.52 13.22 -13.14
C LYS A 453 10.23 13.45 -13.94
N VAL A 454 10.32 13.76 -15.23
CA VAL A 454 9.15 13.97 -16.10
C VAL A 454 8.35 12.68 -16.27
N LEU A 455 9.01 11.55 -16.54
CA LEU A 455 8.34 10.25 -16.65
C LEU A 455 7.63 9.87 -15.34
N GLN A 456 8.26 10.15 -14.20
CA GLN A 456 7.68 9.91 -12.88
C GLN A 456 6.43 10.77 -12.66
N ALA A 457 6.51 12.08 -12.89
CA ALA A 457 5.36 12.98 -12.77
C ALA A 457 4.21 12.58 -13.71
N LEU A 458 4.50 12.20 -14.96
CA LEU A 458 3.47 11.74 -15.91
C LEU A 458 2.86 10.39 -15.53
N LYS A 459 3.65 9.45 -14.99
CA LYS A 459 3.13 8.17 -14.47
C LYS A 459 2.18 8.42 -13.29
N GLN A 460 2.57 9.30 -12.37
CA GLN A 460 1.73 9.69 -11.24
C GLN A 460 0.47 10.42 -11.72
N ALA A 461 0.56 11.28 -12.73
CA ALA A 461 -0.59 11.92 -13.37
C ALA A 461 -1.55 10.91 -14.00
N ASP A 462 -1.03 9.92 -14.74
CA ASP A 462 -1.86 8.92 -15.41
C ASP A 462 -2.68 8.09 -14.40
N CYS A 463 -2.09 7.77 -13.24
CA CYS A 463 -2.80 7.09 -12.16
C CYS A 463 -3.93 7.94 -11.55
N LEU A 464 -3.78 9.27 -11.62
CA LEU A 464 -4.70 10.28 -11.09
C LEU A 464 -5.70 10.82 -12.14
N SER A 465 -5.69 10.30 -13.36
CA SER A 465 -6.65 10.66 -14.43
C SER A 465 -7.95 9.83 -14.35
N PRO A 466 -9.10 10.38 -14.79
CA PRO A 466 -10.41 9.74 -14.69
C PRO A 466 -10.54 8.55 -15.66
N LYS A 467 -10.61 7.32 -15.13
CA LYS A 467 -10.68 6.09 -15.97
C LYS A 467 -11.25 4.86 -15.26
N TYR A 468 -11.81 5.01 -14.07
CA TYR A 468 -12.17 3.88 -13.21
C TYR A 468 -13.67 3.61 -13.21
N HIS A 469 -14.04 2.34 -13.36
CA HIS A 469 -15.44 1.89 -13.27
C HIS A 469 -15.90 1.90 -11.82
N VAL A 470 -14.98 1.55 -10.92
CA VAL A 470 -15.20 1.52 -9.47
C VAL A 470 -14.04 2.23 -8.79
N VAL A 471 -14.36 3.13 -7.86
CA VAL A 471 -13.39 3.72 -6.92
C VAL A 471 -13.81 3.33 -5.52
N VAL A 472 -12.97 2.59 -4.80
CA VAL A 472 -13.23 2.14 -3.43
C VAL A 472 -12.18 2.72 -2.49
N ALA A 473 -12.56 3.31 -1.36
CA ALA A 473 -11.58 3.95 -0.48
C ALA A 473 -11.98 3.98 1.00
N ASN A 474 -10.97 3.87 1.87
CA ASN A 474 -10.99 4.43 3.22
C ASN A 474 -10.01 5.60 3.26
N PRO A 475 -10.44 6.83 2.92
CA PRO A 475 -9.52 7.96 2.81
C PRO A 475 -8.99 8.41 4.19
N PRO A 476 -7.91 9.20 4.20
CA PRO A 476 -7.40 9.85 5.42
C PRO A 476 -8.43 10.74 6.12
N TYR A 477 -8.51 10.69 7.45
CA TYR A 477 -9.38 11.55 8.27
C TYR A 477 -8.55 12.67 8.92
N MET A 478 -8.73 13.91 8.46
CA MET A 478 -7.96 15.06 8.94
C MET A 478 -8.75 16.35 8.77
N GLY A 479 -9.37 16.79 9.87
CA GLY A 479 -10.05 18.09 9.91
C GLY A 479 -9.09 19.27 9.75
N GLY A 480 -9.59 20.43 9.35
CA GLY A 480 -8.78 21.62 9.05
C GLY A 480 -7.84 22.10 10.16
N LYS A 481 -8.02 21.66 11.42
CA LYS A 481 -7.06 21.92 12.51
C LYS A 481 -5.76 21.12 12.37
N GLY A 482 -5.78 19.94 11.73
CA GLY A 482 -4.59 19.12 11.50
C GLY A 482 -3.77 19.57 10.30
N MET A 483 -4.40 20.22 9.31
CA MET A 483 -3.77 20.62 8.06
C MET A 483 -2.67 21.69 8.27
N ASN A 484 -1.55 21.52 7.55
CA ASN A 484 -0.52 22.55 7.42
C ASN A 484 -0.99 23.69 6.49
N ALA A 485 -0.24 24.80 6.46
CA ALA A 485 -0.63 26.00 5.71
C ALA A 485 -0.79 25.74 4.20
N ARG A 486 0.19 25.09 3.56
CA ARG A 486 0.17 24.78 2.13
C ARG A 486 -1.02 23.93 1.75
N LEU A 487 -1.32 22.93 2.58
CA LEU A 487 -2.45 22.03 2.38
C LEU A 487 -3.79 22.74 2.58
N LYS A 488 -3.88 23.68 3.52
CA LYS A 488 -5.07 24.49 3.73
C LYS A 488 -5.36 25.41 2.54
N ASP A 489 -4.31 26.03 1.98
CA ASP A 489 -4.42 26.86 0.77
C ASP A 489 -4.88 26.00 -0.42
N PHE A 490 -4.24 24.84 -0.62
CA PHE A 490 -4.63 23.88 -1.65
C PHE A 490 -6.09 23.44 -1.51
N ALA A 491 -6.54 23.10 -0.30
CA ALA A 491 -7.93 22.71 -0.02
C ALA A 491 -8.91 23.84 -0.34
N GLN A 492 -8.57 25.08 0.03
CA GLN A 492 -9.40 26.26 -0.24
C GLN A 492 -9.55 26.54 -1.74
N ASP A 493 -8.48 26.34 -2.51
CA ASP A 493 -8.45 26.66 -3.94
C ASP A 493 -9.07 25.56 -4.80
N ASN A 494 -8.92 24.29 -4.41
CA ASN A 494 -9.29 23.14 -5.25
C ASN A 494 -10.54 22.39 -4.78
N TYR A 495 -10.93 22.55 -3.51
CA TYR A 495 -12.03 21.80 -2.87
C TYR A 495 -12.92 22.71 -2.01
N PRO A 496 -13.43 23.84 -2.52
CA PRO A 496 -14.13 24.84 -1.70
C PRO A 496 -15.37 24.32 -0.96
N ASN A 497 -16.00 23.25 -1.46
CA ASN A 497 -17.21 22.65 -0.88
C ASN A 497 -16.92 21.60 0.20
N SER A 498 -15.69 21.10 0.29
CA SER A 498 -15.29 20.00 1.18
C SER A 498 -14.00 20.23 1.98
N LYS A 499 -13.33 21.39 1.78
CA LYS A 499 -12.06 21.82 2.41
C LYS A 499 -11.96 21.69 3.94
N SER A 500 -13.08 21.48 4.62
CA SER A 500 -13.13 21.35 6.08
C SER A 500 -12.50 20.04 6.59
N ASP A 501 -12.43 18.99 5.76
CA ASP A 501 -11.79 17.71 6.11
C ASP A 501 -11.26 16.96 4.88
N PHE A 502 -10.17 16.21 5.06
CA PHE A 502 -9.58 15.34 4.03
C PHE A 502 -10.57 14.33 3.47
N PHE A 503 -11.28 13.58 4.32
CA PHE A 503 -12.17 12.53 3.84
C PHE A 503 -13.24 13.12 2.90
N ALA A 504 -13.68 14.36 3.16
CA ALA A 504 -14.69 15.05 2.37
C ALA A 504 -14.13 15.50 1.02
N MET A 505 -12.88 15.99 0.96
CA MET A 505 -12.18 16.27 -0.30
C MET A 505 -12.01 14.99 -1.14
N PHE A 506 -11.77 13.86 -0.48
CA PHE A 506 -11.71 12.55 -1.11
C PHE A 506 -13.06 12.10 -1.70
N ILE A 507 -14.21 12.51 -1.14
CA ILE A 507 -15.52 12.23 -1.75
C ILE A 507 -15.59 12.90 -3.13
N GLU A 508 -15.29 14.19 -3.21
CA GLU A 508 -15.26 14.90 -4.50
C GLU A 508 -14.20 14.32 -5.45
N ARG A 509 -13.02 13.97 -4.91
CA ARG A 509 -11.94 13.43 -5.71
C ARG A 509 -12.28 12.07 -6.32
N ASN A 510 -12.88 11.17 -5.54
CA ASN A 510 -13.24 9.84 -6.00
C ASN A 510 -14.36 9.90 -7.04
N LEU A 511 -15.30 10.85 -6.91
CA LEU A 511 -16.32 11.12 -7.93
C LEU A 511 -15.71 11.63 -9.25
N TYR A 512 -14.63 12.40 -9.19
CA TYR A 512 -13.90 12.80 -10.40
C TYR A 512 -13.14 11.62 -11.02
N LEU A 513 -12.52 10.75 -10.22
CA LEU A 513 -11.77 9.59 -10.71
C LEU A 513 -12.66 8.53 -11.37
N ALA A 514 -13.90 8.40 -10.88
CA ALA A 514 -14.89 7.50 -11.43
C ALA A 514 -15.39 7.99 -12.79
N MET A 515 -15.57 7.07 -13.73
CA MET A 515 -16.24 7.38 -15.00
C MET A 515 -17.71 7.75 -14.75
N LYS A 516 -18.36 8.37 -15.73
CA LYS A 516 -19.82 8.60 -15.70
C LYS A 516 -20.54 7.25 -15.52
N LYS A 517 -21.53 7.19 -14.61
CA LYS A 517 -22.22 5.95 -14.17
C LYS A 517 -21.31 4.91 -13.49
N GLY A 518 -20.04 5.22 -13.25
CA GLY A 518 -19.18 4.42 -12.38
C GLY A 518 -19.62 4.53 -10.91
N MET A 519 -19.07 3.68 -10.05
CA MET A 519 -19.44 3.63 -8.64
C MET A 519 -18.29 4.10 -7.75
N VAL A 520 -18.62 4.88 -6.73
CA VAL A 520 -17.70 5.33 -5.67
C VAL A 520 -18.17 4.73 -4.35
N ALA A 521 -17.38 3.84 -3.76
CA ALA A 521 -17.67 3.19 -2.49
C ALA A 521 -16.69 3.64 -1.42
N MET A 522 -17.16 4.27 -0.35
CA MET A 522 -16.26 4.82 0.67
C MET A 522 -16.76 4.57 2.09
N ILE A 523 -15.82 4.44 3.01
CA ILE A 523 -16.06 4.64 4.44
C ILE A 523 -15.44 5.95 4.89
N THR A 524 -16.22 6.84 5.49
CA THR A 524 -15.75 8.15 5.96
C THR A 524 -16.35 8.51 7.32
N MET A 525 -15.87 9.61 7.92
CA MET A 525 -16.52 10.18 9.10
C MET A 525 -17.94 10.63 8.77
N GLN A 526 -18.91 10.32 9.64
CA GLN A 526 -20.33 10.61 9.42
C GLN A 526 -20.67 12.13 9.40
N SER A 527 -19.73 12.98 9.79
CA SER A 527 -19.95 14.42 9.99
C SER A 527 -20.40 15.15 8.72
N TRP A 528 -20.05 14.65 7.52
CA TRP A 528 -20.52 15.24 6.26
C TRP A 528 -22.03 15.12 6.05
N MET A 529 -22.71 14.21 6.74
CA MET A 529 -24.17 14.08 6.67
C MET A 529 -24.88 15.19 7.46
N PHE A 530 -24.22 15.81 8.44
CA PHE A 530 -24.89 16.66 9.45
C PHE A 530 -24.37 18.09 9.52
N LEU A 531 -23.06 18.32 9.40
CA LEU A 531 -22.48 19.64 9.66
C LEU A 531 -22.77 20.63 8.51
N SER A 532 -23.00 21.89 8.85
CA SER A 532 -23.26 22.97 7.87
C SER A 532 -22.05 23.24 6.96
N SER A 533 -20.83 22.96 7.43
CA SER A 533 -19.61 23.06 6.62
C SER A 533 -19.62 22.19 5.37
N PHE A 534 -20.47 21.16 5.32
CA PHE A 534 -20.60 20.22 4.20
C PHE A 534 -21.93 20.35 3.44
N GLU A 535 -22.70 21.42 3.67
CA GLU A 535 -23.99 21.62 3.01
C GLU A 535 -23.87 21.70 1.49
N LYS A 536 -22.87 22.43 0.99
CA LYS A 536 -22.59 22.52 -0.46
C LYS A 536 -22.16 21.19 -1.07
N LEU A 537 -21.37 20.41 -0.33
CA LEU A 537 -20.99 19.05 -0.74
C LEU A 537 -22.23 18.15 -0.86
N ARG A 538 -23.11 18.17 0.15
CA ARG A 538 -24.37 17.40 0.10
C ARG A 538 -25.25 17.83 -1.06
N GLY A 539 -25.42 19.14 -1.29
CA GLY A 539 -26.16 19.67 -2.44
C GLY A 539 -25.63 19.11 -3.76
N SER A 540 -24.32 19.25 -4.01
CA SER A 540 -23.69 18.73 -5.24
C SER A 540 -23.86 17.22 -5.42
N ILE A 541 -23.79 16.42 -4.35
CA ILE A 541 -24.03 14.98 -4.42
C ILE A 541 -25.49 14.70 -4.80
N LEU A 542 -26.46 15.34 -4.14
CA LEU A 542 -27.89 15.08 -4.38
C LEU A 542 -28.37 15.62 -5.74
N ASP A 543 -27.75 16.69 -6.22
CA ASP A 543 -28.12 17.34 -7.49
C ASP A 543 -27.53 16.63 -8.71
N GLU A 544 -26.41 15.91 -8.58
CA GLU A 544 -25.72 15.36 -9.74
C GLU A 544 -25.42 13.85 -9.67
N ARG A 545 -25.61 13.22 -8.51
CA ARG A 545 -25.21 11.84 -8.22
C ARG A 545 -26.35 11.09 -7.53
N THR A 546 -26.17 9.79 -7.33
CA THR A 546 -27.18 8.94 -6.68
C THR A 546 -26.55 8.11 -5.57
N ILE A 547 -27.04 8.22 -4.35
CA ILE A 547 -26.61 7.34 -3.26
C ILE A 547 -27.34 6.00 -3.43
N LEU A 548 -26.59 4.95 -3.76
CA LEU A 548 -27.13 3.61 -4.00
C LEU A 548 -27.40 2.87 -2.69
N SER A 549 -26.46 2.97 -1.75
CA SER A 549 -26.56 2.39 -0.42
C SER A 549 -25.75 3.17 0.61
N LEU A 550 -26.18 3.14 1.86
CA LEU A 550 -25.49 3.77 2.99
C LEU A 550 -25.74 2.97 4.29
N ALA A 551 -24.67 2.51 4.90
CA ALA A 551 -24.64 1.91 6.24
C ALA A 551 -24.13 2.95 7.25
N HIS A 552 -25.03 3.47 8.07
CA HIS A 552 -24.72 4.45 9.11
C HIS A 552 -24.18 3.73 10.35
N LEU A 553 -22.84 3.63 10.43
CA LEU A 553 -22.16 2.84 11.44
C LEU A 553 -22.08 3.54 12.81
N GLY A 554 -21.88 4.85 12.83
CA GLY A 554 -21.68 5.59 14.08
C GLY A 554 -20.34 5.27 14.75
N PRO A 555 -20.22 5.44 16.08
CA PRO A 555 -19.01 5.11 16.82
C PRO A 555 -18.79 3.59 16.88
N ARG A 556 -17.59 3.18 17.33
CA ARG A 556 -17.24 1.76 17.56
C ARG A 556 -17.39 0.87 16.32
N ALA A 557 -17.18 1.45 15.15
CA ALA A 557 -17.08 0.71 13.89
C ALA A 557 -15.68 0.07 13.69
N PHE A 558 -14.72 0.47 14.52
CA PHE A 558 -13.35 -0.03 14.55
C PHE A 558 -13.01 -0.34 16.02
N ASP A 559 -12.90 -1.61 16.38
CA ASP A 559 -12.57 -2.06 17.73
C ASP A 559 -11.15 -1.63 18.13
N SER A 560 -10.26 -1.43 17.14
CA SER A 560 -8.91 -0.92 17.36
C SER A 560 -8.85 0.57 17.73
N ILE A 561 -9.96 1.30 17.64
CA ILE A 561 -10.06 2.70 18.09
C ILE A 561 -10.96 2.75 19.32
N GLY A 562 -10.39 3.11 20.47
CA GLY A 562 -11.16 3.29 21.70
C GLY A 562 -12.13 4.47 21.63
N GLY A 563 -13.34 4.25 22.16
CA GLY A 563 -14.35 5.30 22.39
C GLY A 563 -15.12 5.77 21.15
N GLU A 564 -15.72 6.96 21.23
CA GLU A 564 -16.54 7.56 20.16
C GLU A 564 -15.74 8.54 19.27
N VAL A 565 -14.41 8.50 19.35
CA VAL A 565 -13.50 9.43 18.66
C VAL A 565 -13.72 9.40 17.14
N VAL A 566 -14.03 8.22 16.61
CA VAL A 566 -14.28 8.00 15.18
C VAL A 566 -15.70 7.47 15.02
N SER A 567 -16.55 8.27 14.38
CA SER A 567 -17.93 7.91 14.05
C SER A 567 -18.10 7.93 12.54
N THR A 568 -18.48 6.80 11.95
CA THR A 568 -18.36 6.59 10.51
C THR A 568 -19.65 6.22 9.81
N THR A 569 -19.60 6.31 8.48
CA THR A 569 -20.64 5.84 7.57
C THR A 569 -19.95 5.23 6.35
N ALA A 570 -20.50 4.12 5.86
CA ALA A 570 -20.03 3.43 4.66
C ALA A 570 -21.11 3.55 3.57
N PHE A 571 -20.76 3.95 2.36
CA PHE A 571 -21.75 4.24 1.31
C PHE A 571 -21.24 3.92 -0.08
N VAL A 572 -22.18 3.76 -1.02
CA VAL A 572 -21.91 3.65 -2.45
C VAL A 572 -22.69 4.74 -3.19
N ILE A 573 -22.01 5.51 -4.02
CA ILE A 573 -22.57 6.55 -4.88
C ILE A 573 -22.35 6.16 -6.34
N GLU A 574 -23.38 6.26 -7.16
CA GLU A 574 -23.25 6.23 -8.61
C GLU A 574 -22.91 7.62 -9.14
N ASN A 575 -21.95 7.68 -10.06
CA ASN A 575 -21.51 8.91 -10.73
C ASN A 575 -22.48 9.35 -11.84
N ALA A 576 -23.77 9.40 -11.51
CA ALA A 576 -24.89 9.84 -12.32
C ALA A 576 -26.10 10.12 -11.44
N GLN A 577 -26.95 11.06 -11.86
CA GLN A 577 -28.19 11.38 -11.16
C GLN A 577 -29.33 10.46 -11.64
N ARG A 578 -30.08 9.90 -10.69
CA ARG A 578 -31.28 9.08 -10.93
C ARG A 578 -32.39 9.51 -9.95
N PRO A 579 -33.21 10.51 -10.33
CA PRO A 579 -34.16 11.15 -9.41
C PRO A 579 -35.19 10.20 -8.79
N GLU A 580 -35.55 9.13 -9.49
CA GLU A 580 -36.57 8.16 -9.04
C GLU A 580 -35.95 6.97 -8.27
N TYR A 581 -34.62 6.89 -8.19
CA TYR A 581 -33.95 5.79 -7.53
C TYR A 581 -34.06 5.91 -6.00
N LYS A 582 -34.41 4.80 -5.34
CA LYS A 582 -34.47 4.71 -3.88
C LYS A 582 -33.26 3.94 -3.37
N GLY A 583 -32.36 4.64 -2.66
CA GLY A 583 -31.20 4.03 -2.01
C GLY A 583 -31.56 3.15 -0.82
N ALA A 584 -30.69 2.19 -0.51
CA ALA A 584 -30.79 1.38 0.70
C ALA A 584 -30.06 2.07 1.87
N TYR A 585 -30.77 2.36 2.96
CA TYR A 585 -30.21 3.05 4.13
C TYR A 585 -30.33 2.17 5.37
N ILE A 586 -29.20 1.72 5.91
CA ILE A 586 -29.13 0.77 7.03
C ILE A 586 -28.52 1.50 8.23
N ARG A 587 -29.24 1.54 9.35
CA ARG A 587 -28.78 2.19 10.58
C ARG A 587 -28.18 1.16 11.53
N LEU A 588 -26.90 1.31 11.88
CA LEU A 588 -26.14 0.37 12.71
C LEU A 588 -25.52 1.03 13.96
N VAL A 589 -25.94 2.26 14.28
CA VAL A 589 -25.34 3.08 15.33
C VAL A 589 -25.45 2.50 16.74
N ASP A 590 -26.47 1.67 16.97
CA ASP A 590 -26.74 1.08 18.29
C ASP A 590 -25.83 -0.12 18.61
N GLY A 591 -25.08 -0.62 17.61
CA GLY A 591 -24.14 -1.73 17.81
C GLY A 591 -22.92 -1.29 18.62
N ASN A 592 -22.44 -2.17 19.51
CA ASN A 592 -21.41 -1.87 20.50
C ASN A 592 -19.99 -2.27 20.09
N CYS A 593 -19.84 -3.07 19.05
CA CYS A 593 -18.55 -3.53 18.51
C CYS A 593 -18.65 -3.86 17.01
N GLU A 594 -17.50 -4.15 16.38
CA GLU A 594 -17.44 -4.61 14.98
C GLU A 594 -18.34 -5.83 14.74
N ALA A 595 -18.31 -6.82 15.63
CA ALA A 595 -19.04 -8.09 15.45
C ALA A 595 -20.58 -7.91 15.46
N GLU A 596 -21.11 -7.07 16.35
CA GLU A 596 -22.55 -6.76 16.37
C GLU A 596 -22.99 -6.03 15.11
N LYS A 597 -22.23 -5.02 14.68
CA LYS A 597 -22.55 -4.23 13.47
C LYS A 597 -22.47 -5.09 12.20
N ASP A 598 -21.49 -5.98 12.12
CA ASP A 598 -21.35 -6.97 11.04
C ASP A 598 -22.56 -7.92 10.99
N ALA A 599 -22.96 -8.50 12.13
CA ALA A 599 -24.13 -9.38 12.20
C ALA A 599 -25.42 -8.66 11.77
N TRP A 600 -25.65 -7.45 12.27
CA TRP A 600 -26.85 -6.66 11.93
C TRP A 600 -26.88 -6.23 10.47
N LEU A 601 -25.73 -5.89 9.88
CA LEU A 601 -25.67 -5.57 8.45
C LEU A 601 -26.06 -6.78 7.60
N ARG A 602 -25.52 -7.97 7.91
CA ARG A 602 -25.87 -9.21 7.20
C ARG A 602 -27.34 -9.55 7.35
N GLU A 603 -27.91 -9.38 8.54
CA GLU A 603 -29.34 -9.57 8.77
C GLU A 603 -30.18 -8.62 7.90
N ALA A 604 -29.85 -7.33 7.87
CA ALA A 604 -30.54 -6.36 7.04
C ALA A 604 -30.47 -6.70 5.54
N VAL A 605 -29.30 -7.12 5.06
CA VAL A 605 -29.10 -7.55 3.66
C VAL A 605 -29.94 -8.81 3.36
N MET A 606 -29.99 -9.77 4.26
CA MET A 606 -30.80 -10.99 4.10
C MET A 606 -32.30 -10.69 4.07
N GLN A 607 -32.79 -9.79 4.91
CA GLN A 607 -34.21 -9.41 4.90
C GLN A 607 -34.62 -8.80 3.55
N VAL A 608 -33.78 -7.93 2.98
CA VAL A 608 -34.00 -7.35 1.63
C VAL A 608 -34.04 -8.45 0.57
N ARG A 609 -33.15 -9.45 0.65
CA ARG A 609 -33.14 -10.59 -0.29
C ARG A 609 -34.41 -11.42 -0.24
N ILE A 610 -34.90 -11.73 0.96
CA ILE A 610 -36.13 -12.53 1.15
C ILE A 610 -37.33 -11.81 0.52
N VAL A 611 -37.46 -10.50 0.75
CA VAL A 611 -38.54 -9.70 0.16
C VAL A 611 -38.46 -9.72 -1.37
N ALA A 612 -37.27 -9.54 -1.95
CA ALA A 612 -37.09 -9.57 -3.41
C ALA A 612 -37.46 -10.94 -4.02
N GLN A 613 -37.06 -12.05 -3.39
CA GLN A 613 -37.41 -13.39 -3.86
C GLN A 613 -38.90 -13.68 -3.78
N GLN A 614 -39.59 -13.19 -2.75
CA GLN A 614 -41.04 -13.33 -2.62
C GLN A 614 -41.79 -12.55 -3.70
N MET A 615 -41.26 -11.42 -4.16
CA MET A 615 -41.83 -10.64 -5.27
C MET A 615 -41.59 -11.28 -6.64
N GLU A 616 -40.45 -11.96 -6.86
CA GLU A 616 -40.17 -12.68 -8.11
C GLU A 616 -40.96 -13.99 -8.26
N ALA A 617 -41.42 -14.57 -7.14
CA ALA A 617 -42.20 -15.82 -7.12
C ALA A 617 -43.72 -15.62 -7.27
N GLN A 618 -44.20 -14.37 -7.20
CA GLN A 618 -45.59 -13.96 -7.45
C GLN A 618 -45.75 -13.49 -8.89
#